data_AF-A0A291Q281-F1
#
_entry.id   AF-A0A291Q281-F1
#
_cell.length_a   1.000
_cell.length_b   1.000
_cell.length_c   1.000
_cell.angle_alpha   90.00
_cell.angle_beta   90.00
_cell.angle_gamma   90.00
#
_symmetry.space_group_name_H-M   'P 1'
#
loop_
_entity.id
_entity.type
_entity.pdbx_description
1 polymer ?
#
loop_
_entity_poly.entity_id
_entity_poly.type
_entity_poly.pdbx_seq_one_letter_code
_entity_poly.pdbx_strand_id
1 'polypeptide(L)'
;MTGNPVDLVPLNFRVHQYQRDVTPTAPPMSVLWTRKAVAGTPLDHHVQRVRQALDSGQDWSSGSGWRYAPETQLNQALDNPAALGEEFARWTRACAEMVFTSRELLELIQATRVSGVVGDKVALRPVSVAQDRIGEIYARARAGENAGRSTKSKIDTCTSPSWVTVMERHGLSGVASYPNFAVGSWWESLLSDDCPGWQDYLIWLAYSFYLEYNVDIIEGGGESLVREIVALWDMPDLPLEVQARRLHMSCDMAFFDLKRRHEAGMKSRETDGRSGWVFADRDIWRDFKAVDSGVFGHYLSFAEGAEGRDDMMIAGLVNDWPDLGPDLRAQECAQSVLALTRGSLALSDLLDCYERTVWMLNAQLTPGGYVKEERYTGAVFAYGTCLWQSSAHRHDLWRYYTLASDLCSDARNRDMYLSGQLADCYTPTFGIKDLDTSKRVSVPRRAMQYTVSVGGDTHSGTLQVHQAVCNAVQSGMIPMSLVDYQLVLPMLLQQRRITADAFLAYMDGKYCENFATVIDSGHASGFSREYGMAVFALVLEQWWNGIYFAIGAGSLVEAQPGLIASDRDHDRIFPASP
;
A
#
# COMPACT_ATOMS: atom_id res chain seq x y z
N MET A 1 19.31 -23.15 33.60
CA MET A 1 20.22 -22.77 32.50
C MET A 1 19.59 -21.58 31.81
N THR A 2 20.13 -20.42 32.09
CA THR A 2 19.67 -19.10 31.66
C THR A 2 20.02 -18.91 30.18
N GLY A 3 19.01 -18.97 29.31
CA GLY A 3 19.14 -18.58 27.91
C GLY A 3 19.08 -17.07 27.80
N ASN A 4 20.10 -16.47 27.17
CA ASN A 4 20.14 -15.04 26.88
C ASN A 4 18.92 -14.63 26.03
N PRO A 5 18.27 -13.49 26.32
CA PRO A 5 17.38 -12.86 25.36
C PRO A 5 18.23 -12.44 24.16
N VAL A 6 17.77 -12.77 22.95
CA VAL A 6 18.37 -12.24 21.72
C VAL A 6 18.02 -10.76 21.68
N ASP A 7 19.02 -9.89 21.87
CA ASP A 7 18.89 -8.45 21.77
C ASP A 7 18.30 -8.07 20.40
N LEU A 8 17.09 -7.52 20.43
CA LEU A 8 16.37 -6.95 19.29
C LEU A 8 16.94 -5.57 18.98
N VAL A 9 18.13 -5.50 18.39
CA VAL A 9 18.63 -4.23 17.84
C VAL A 9 17.75 -3.82 16.62
N PRO A 10 17.17 -2.61 16.56
CA PRO A 10 16.36 -2.16 15.43
C PRO A 10 17.22 -1.89 14.17
N LEU A 11 16.83 -2.47 13.03
CA LEU A 11 17.56 -2.42 11.76
C LEU A 11 17.62 -1.03 11.08
N ASN A 12 16.81 -0.05 11.52
CA ASN A 12 16.91 1.34 11.04
C ASN A 12 18.30 1.94 11.29
N PHE A 13 19.03 1.42 12.29
CA PHE A 13 20.42 1.78 12.57
C PHE A 13 21.37 1.50 11.39
N ARG A 14 21.11 0.49 10.54
CA ARG A 14 22.02 0.11 9.44
C ARG A 14 21.88 0.98 8.19
N VAL A 15 20.71 1.60 7.96
CA VAL A 15 20.52 2.58 6.88
C VAL A 15 21.46 3.78 7.08
N HIS A 16 21.66 4.16 8.35
CA HIS A 16 22.47 5.30 8.75
C HIS A 16 23.92 4.94 9.13
N GLN A 17 24.21 3.70 9.57
CA GLN A 17 25.59 3.23 9.83
C GLN A 17 26.33 2.79 8.56
N TYR A 18 25.70 2.08 7.61
CA TYR A 18 26.42 1.56 6.45
C TYR A 18 26.94 2.67 5.53
N GLN A 19 26.23 3.81 5.44
CA GLN A 19 26.73 5.00 4.74
C GLN A 19 27.94 5.64 5.43
N ARG A 20 28.05 5.56 6.77
CA ARG A 20 29.21 6.07 7.53
C ARG A 20 30.45 5.19 7.37
N ASP A 21 30.28 3.88 7.24
CA ASP A 21 31.39 2.93 7.27
C ASP A 21 32.05 2.71 5.89
N VAL A 22 31.36 3.02 4.78
CA VAL A 22 31.87 2.79 3.41
C VAL A 22 32.42 4.07 2.76
N THR A 23 31.97 5.27 3.17
CA THR A 23 32.49 6.54 2.63
C THR A 23 32.50 7.64 3.70
N PRO A 24 33.66 7.98 4.31
CA PRO A 24 33.75 8.97 5.38
C PRO A 24 33.41 10.42 4.97
N THR A 25 33.05 10.67 3.71
CA THR A 25 32.92 12.01 3.11
C THR A 25 31.59 12.28 2.40
N ALA A 26 30.60 11.36 2.43
CA ALA A 26 29.28 11.63 1.89
C ALA A 26 28.36 12.15 3.00
N PRO A 27 27.74 13.34 2.87
CA PRO A 27 26.82 13.83 3.89
C PRO A 27 25.58 12.94 3.95
N PRO A 28 25.01 12.72 5.15
CA PRO A 28 23.95 11.76 5.36
C PRO A 28 22.63 12.42 4.95
N MET A 29 22.12 12.13 3.77
CA MET A 29 20.69 12.27 3.52
C MET A 29 20.15 10.98 2.94
N SER A 30 19.50 10.23 3.81
CA SER A 30 19.05 8.87 3.56
C SER A 30 17.82 8.82 2.65
N VAL A 31 17.16 9.95 2.43
CA VAL A 31 15.87 10.07 1.74
C VAL A 31 16.00 10.60 0.30
N LEU A 32 17.14 11.22 -0.01
CA LEU A 32 17.30 12.00 -1.23
C LEU A 32 17.74 11.16 -2.43
N TRP A 33 16.75 10.69 -3.16
CA TRP A 33 16.96 10.23 -4.52
C TRP A 33 16.10 11.01 -5.51
N THR A 34 16.76 11.49 -6.57
CA THR A 34 16.16 12.04 -7.79
C THR A 34 16.59 11.20 -8.97
N ARG A 35 15.70 11.00 -9.94
CA ARG A 35 16.10 10.39 -11.21
C ARG A 35 17.10 11.28 -11.95
N LYS A 36 18.01 10.67 -12.73
CA LYS A 36 18.90 11.43 -13.65
C LYS A 36 18.13 12.36 -14.59
N ALA A 37 16.88 12.02 -14.92
CA ALA A 37 16.01 12.81 -15.79
C ALA A 37 15.67 14.20 -15.24
N VAL A 38 15.75 14.42 -13.92
CA VAL A 38 15.45 15.74 -13.32
C VAL A 38 16.69 16.61 -13.13
N ALA A 39 17.87 16.18 -13.57
CA ALA A 39 19.09 16.98 -13.47
C ALA A 39 18.93 18.35 -14.17
N GLY A 40 19.30 19.42 -13.47
CA GLY A 40 19.15 20.80 -13.96
C GLY A 40 17.72 21.36 -13.93
N THR A 41 16.75 20.63 -13.41
CA THR A 41 15.39 21.15 -13.17
C THR A 41 15.34 22.01 -11.90
N PRO A 42 14.29 22.83 -11.69
CA PRO A 42 14.08 23.53 -10.43
C PRO A 42 14.13 22.61 -9.20
N LEU A 43 13.61 21.40 -9.34
CA LEU A 43 13.60 20.38 -8.29
C LEU A 43 15.02 19.94 -7.90
N ASP A 44 15.88 19.64 -8.88
CA ASP A 44 17.29 19.29 -8.65
C ASP A 44 18.07 20.43 -8.00
N HIS A 45 17.86 21.67 -8.45
CA HIS A 45 18.47 22.83 -7.82
C HIS A 45 18.02 23.04 -6.37
N HIS A 46 16.74 22.81 -6.07
CA HIS A 46 16.25 22.87 -4.70
C HIS A 46 16.89 21.79 -3.82
N VAL A 47 16.99 20.54 -4.30
CA VAL A 47 17.68 19.45 -3.59
C VAL A 47 19.13 19.81 -3.29
N GLN A 48 19.85 20.38 -4.26
CA GLN A 48 21.23 20.80 -4.07
C GLN A 48 21.35 21.92 -3.02
N ARG A 49 20.39 22.85 -2.97
CA ARG A 49 20.35 23.89 -1.94
C ARG A 49 20.05 23.32 -0.55
N VAL A 50 19.05 22.45 -0.43
CA VAL A 50 18.71 21.76 0.83
C VAL A 50 19.93 20.97 1.34
N ARG A 51 20.63 20.26 0.45
CA ARG A 51 21.93 19.60 0.74
C ARG A 51 22.94 20.54 1.36
N GLN A 52 23.24 21.64 0.69
CA GLN A 52 24.23 22.60 1.17
C GLN A 52 23.84 23.26 2.51
N ALA A 53 22.54 23.54 2.70
CA ALA A 53 22.05 24.15 3.92
C ALA A 53 22.14 23.20 5.13
N LEU A 54 21.75 21.93 4.94
CA LEU A 54 21.85 20.92 6.00
C LEU A 54 23.31 20.60 6.35
N ASP A 55 24.19 20.52 5.35
CA ASP A 55 25.64 20.32 5.56
C ASP A 55 26.30 21.46 6.34
N SER A 56 25.78 22.68 6.19
CA SER A 56 26.27 23.87 6.89
C SER A 56 25.61 24.12 8.24
N GLY A 57 24.68 23.25 8.66
CA GLY A 57 23.95 23.39 9.92
C GLY A 57 23.00 24.60 9.96
N GLN A 58 22.57 25.10 8.80
CA GLN A 58 21.60 26.18 8.73
C GLN A 58 20.21 25.71 9.16
N ASP A 59 19.54 26.54 9.95
CA ASP A 59 18.17 26.27 10.38
C ASP A 59 17.17 26.64 9.28
N TRP A 60 16.68 25.61 8.58
CA TRP A 60 15.67 25.73 7.54
C TRP A 60 14.32 26.26 8.07
N SER A 61 14.07 26.20 9.39
CA SER A 61 12.82 26.63 10.02
C SER A 61 12.65 28.16 10.18
N SER A 62 13.68 28.94 9.84
CA SER A 62 13.74 30.40 10.07
C SER A 62 13.25 31.29 8.89
N GLY A 63 12.85 30.69 7.76
CA GLY A 63 12.45 31.42 6.55
C GLY A 63 10.99 31.92 6.50
N SER A 64 10.70 32.73 5.48
CA SER A 64 9.35 33.19 5.10
C SER A 64 8.64 32.26 4.10
N GLY A 65 9.16 31.05 3.89
CA GLY A 65 8.63 30.04 2.94
C GLY A 65 7.40 29.30 3.44
N TRP A 66 7.01 28.24 2.73
CA TRP A 66 5.94 27.35 3.19
C TRP A 66 6.39 26.64 4.48
N ARG A 67 5.44 26.33 5.35
CA ARG A 67 5.72 25.68 6.65
C ARG A 67 4.88 24.44 6.80
N TYR A 68 5.53 23.37 7.24
CA TYR A 68 4.84 22.16 7.64
C TYR A 68 4.04 22.40 8.92
N ALA A 69 2.73 22.49 8.77
CA ALA A 69 1.80 22.72 9.86
C ALA A 69 0.44 22.06 9.54
N PRO A 70 0.34 20.72 9.59
CA PRO A 70 -0.83 19.97 9.17
C PRO A 70 -2.16 20.48 9.73
N GLU A 71 -2.21 20.76 11.04
CA GLU A 71 -3.41 21.28 11.72
C GLU A 71 -3.84 22.65 11.18
N THR A 72 -2.88 23.57 11.04
CA THR A 72 -3.13 24.91 10.52
C THR A 72 -3.59 24.83 9.06
N GLN A 73 -2.97 23.97 8.26
CA GLN A 73 -3.30 23.79 6.86
C GLN A 73 -4.69 23.15 6.67
N LEU A 74 -5.05 22.18 7.50
CA LEU A 74 -6.40 21.61 7.53
C LEU A 74 -7.45 22.69 7.82
N ASN A 75 -7.25 23.49 8.88
CA ASN A 75 -8.17 24.58 9.22
C ASN A 75 -8.27 25.62 8.10
N GLN A 76 -7.16 25.99 7.47
CA GLN A 76 -7.15 26.89 6.32
C GLN A 76 -7.91 26.33 5.11
N ALA A 77 -7.77 25.03 4.84
CA ALA A 77 -8.49 24.35 3.75
C ALA A 77 -10.01 24.28 4.01
N LEU A 78 -10.42 24.14 5.27
CA LEU A 78 -11.84 24.22 5.68
C LEU A 78 -12.40 25.64 5.55
N ASP A 79 -11.66 26.63 6.05
CA ASP A 79 -12.11 28.04 6.10
C ASP A 79 -12.13 28.69 4.72
N ASN A 80 -11.12 28.39 3.89
CA ASN A 80 -10.96 28.96 2.55
C ASN A 80 -10.45 27.91 1.55
N PRO A 81 -11.31 26.98 1.10
CA PRO A 81 -10.92 25.95 0.14
C PRO A 81 -10.44 26.51 -1.21
N ALA A 82 -10.83 27.74 -1.56
CA ALA A 82 -10.45 28.43 -2.79
C ALA A 82 -9.13 29.22 -2.67
N ALA A 83 -8.38 29.08 -1.57
CA ALA A 83 -7.13 29.83 -1.33
C ALA A 83 -6.08 29.67 -2.45
N LEU A 84 -6.07 28.53 -3.14
CA LEU A 84 -5.17 28.24 -4.26
C LEU A 84 -5.85 28.36 -5.64
N GLY A 85 -7.12 28.80 -5.68
CA GLY A 85 -7.94 28.95 -6.89
C GLY A 85 -9.28 28.21 -6.80
N GLU A 86 -10.31 28.78 -7.45
CA GLU A 86 -11.65 28.17 -7.52
C GLU A 86 -11.65 26.80 -8.20
N GLU A 87 -10.70 26.57 -9.12
CA GLU A 87 -10.55 25.30 -9.83
C GLU A 87 -10.18 24.13 -8.90
N PHE A 88 -9.57 24.39 -7.73
CA PHE A 88 -9.22 23.35 -6.75
C PHE A 88 -10.19 23.28 -5.57
N ALA A 89 -11.06 24.28 -5.41
CA ALA A 89 -11.84 24.49 -4.19
C ALA A 89 -12.70 23.27 -3.81
N ARG A 90 -13.31 22.61 -4.80
CA ARG A 90 -14.12 21.41 -4.56
C ARG A 90 -13.31 20.27 -3.94
N TRP A 91 -12.14 19.96 -4.51
CA TRP A 91 -11.28 18.88 -4.01
C TRP A 91 -10.66 19.23 -2.67
N THR A 92 -10.19 20.47 -2.50
CA THR A 92 -9.65 20.95 -1.21
C THR A 92 -10.68 20.85 -0.10
N ARG A 93 -11.93 21.27 -0.35
CA ARG A 93 -13.03 21.11 0.60
C ARG A 93 -13.28 19.63 0.92
N ALA A 94 -13.44 18.79 -0.11
CA ALA A 94 -13.72 17.37 0.09
C ALA A 94 -12.60 16.67 0.87
N CYS A 95 -11.34 16.98 0.58
CA CYS A 95 -10.17 16.48 1.30
C CYS A 95 -10.23 16.87 2.78
N ALA A 96 -10.37 18.18 3.04
CA ALA A 96 -10.39 18.71 4.38
C ALA A 96 -11.55 18.15 5.22
N GLU A 97 -12.75 18.03 4.64
CA GLU A 97 -13.92 17.44 5.30
C GLU A 97 -13.73 15.95 5.63
N MET A 98 -13.16 15.17 4.70
CA MET A 98 -12.86 13.75 4.94
C MET A 98 -11.84 13.58 6.06
N VAL A 99 -10.75 14.35 6.03
CA VAL A 99 -9.71 14.34 7.08
C VAL A 99 -10.30 14.74 8.43
N PHE A 100 -11.04 15.85 8.47
CA PHE A 100 -11.67 16.33 9.71
C PHE A 100 -12.58 15.28 10.33
N THR A 101 -13.50 14.72 9.53
CA THR A 101 -14.44 13.69 10.00
C THR A 101 -13.71 12.42 10.45
N SER A 102 -12.65 12.02 9.74
CA SER A 102 -11.87 10.82 10.07
C SER A 102 -11.08 10.98 11.36
N ARG A 103 -10.64 12.20 11.69
CA ARG A 103 -10.01 12.51 12.98
C ARG A 103 -11.00 12.42 14.14
N GLU A 104 -12.23 12.93 13.97
CA GLU A 104 -13.28 12.74 14.98
C GLU A 104 -13.57 11.25 15.22
N LEU A 105 -13.52 10.42 14.16
CA LEU A 105 -13.66 8.98 14.29
C LEU A 105 -12.49 8.34 15.04
N LEU A 106 -11.25 8.77 14.79
CA LEU A 106 -10.08 8.28 15.55
C LEU A 106 -10.19 8.59 17.04
N GLU A 107 -10.67 9.78 17.41
CA GLU A 107 -10.95 10.13 18.81
C GLU A 107 -12.04 9.24 19.41
N LEU A 108 -13.12 9.00 18.68
CA LEU A 108 -14.18 8.09 19.12
C LEU A 108 -13.68 6.63 19.27
N ILE A 109 -12.85 6.18 18.34
CA ILE A 109 -12.17 4.87 18.38
C ILE A 109 -11.31 4.80 19.64
N GLN A 110 -10.48 5.81 19.89
CA GLN A 110 -9.61 5.85 21.07
C GLN A 110 -10.42 5.86 22.36
N ALA A 111 -11.47 6.68 22.45
CA ALA A 111 -12.37 6.73 23.60
C ALA A 111 -13.10 5.39 23.83
N THR A 112 -13.56 4.73 22.76
CA THR A 112 -14.17 3.39 22.79
C THR A 112 -13.18 2.35 23.32
N ARG A 113 -11.93 2.41 22.84
CA ARG A 113 -10.85 1.50 23.25
C ARG A 113 -10.53 1.68 24.73
N VAL A 114 -10.44 2.92 25.23
CA VAL A 114 -10.15 3.22 26.65
C VAL A 114 -11.32 2.87 27.57
N SER A 115 -12.53 3.30 27.22
CA SER A 115 -13.71 3.16 28.09
C SER A 115 -14.39 1.80 28.01
N GLY A 116 -14.23 1.07 26.89
CA GLY A 116 -14.97 -0.15 26.58
C GLY A 116 -16.45 0.09 26.21
N VAL A 117 -16.89 1.35 26.11
CA VAL A 117 -18.27 1.69 25.73
C VAL A 117 -18.41 1.66 24.21
N VAL A 118 -19.45 0.97 23.72
CA VAL A 118 -19.75 0.87 22.30
C VAL A 118 -20.11 2.25 21.74
N GLY A 119 -19.36 2.72 20.73
CA GLY A 119 -19.67 3.94 20.00
C GLY A 119 -20.79 3.74 18.97
N ASP A 120 -21.58 4.79 18.74
CA ASP A 120 -22.73 4.74 17.82
C ASP A 120 -22.32 4.68 16.34
N LYS A 121 -21.18 5.28 15.98
CA LYS A 121 -20.65 5.32 14.60
C LYS A 121 -19.72 4.15 14.30
N VAL A 122 -18.92 3.75 15.29
CA VAL A 122 -17.87 2.74 15.16
C VAL A 122 -17.74 2.00 16.48
N ALA A 123 -17.58 0.69 16.40
CA ALA A 123 -17.55 -0.19 17.56
C ALA A 123 -16.52 -1.31 17.38
N LEU A 124 -15.81 -1.62 18.46
CA LEU A 124 -14.99 -2.82 18.53
C LEU A 124 -15.88 -4.01 18.86
N ARG A 125 -15.92 -5.02 17.99
CA ARG A 125 -16.79 -6.19 18.12
C ARG A 125 -15.98 -7.49 18.05
N PRO A 126 -16.37 -8.53 18.81
CA PRO A 126 -15.84 -9.87 18.61
C PRO A 126 -16.12 -10.32 17.17
N VAL A 127 -15.11 -10.87 16.50
CA VAL A 127 -15.27 -11.45 15.16
C VAL A 127 -16.03 -12.77 15.25
N SER A 128 -16.95 -13.00 14.33
CA SER A 128 -17.63 -14.29 14.21
C SER A 128 -16.82 -15.22 13.31
N VAL A 129 -16.42 -16.37 13.83
CA VAL A 129 -15.65 -17.37 13.07
C VAL A 129 -16.53 -18.58 12.79
N ALA A 130 -16.71 -18.93 11.53
CA ALA A 130 -17.49 -20.10 11.13
C ALA A 130 -16.68 -21.40 11.27
N GLN A 131 -17.38 -22.55 11.32
CA GLN A 131 -16.77 -23.88 11.27
C GLN A 131 -16.57 -24.33 9.83
N ASP A 132 -15.69 -23.65 9.13
CA ASP A 132 -15.33 -23.93 7.74
C ASP A 132 -13.82 -23.83 7.53
N ARG A 133 -13.39 -23.85 6.27
CA ARG A 133 -11.97 -23.78 5.89
C ARG A 133 -11.26 -22.51 6.37
N ILE A 134 -11.97 -21.39 6.49
CA ILE A 134 -11.42 -20.15 7.07
C ILE A 134 -11.25 -20.32 8.58
N GLY A 135 -12.26 -20.89 9.24
CA GLY A 135 -12.20 -21.26 10.65
C GLY A 135 -11.04 -22.21 10.98
N GLU A 136 -10.71 -23.14 10.09
CA GLU A 136 -9.55 -24.05 10.24
C GLU A 136 -8.22 -23.31 10.22
N ILE A 137 -8.01 -22.38 9.27
CA ILE A 137 -6.80 -21.55 9.21
C ILE A 137 -6.72 -20.65 10.45
N TYR A 138 -7.83 -20.04 10.84
CA TYR A 138 -7.89 -19.23 12.05
C TYR A 138 -7.58 -20.06 13.31
N ALA A 139 -8.10 -21.29 13.42
CA ALA A 139 -7.82 -22.19 14.55
C ALA A 139 -6.34 -22.57 14.64
N ARG A 140 -5.64 -22.69 13.51
CA ARG A 140 -4.18 -22.90 13.48
C ARG A 140 -3.41 -21.73 14.10
N ALA A 141 -3.83 -20.49 13.82
CA ALA A 141 -3.30 -19.31 14.51
C ALA A 141 -3.51 -19.40 16.02
N ARG A 142 -4.70 -19.87 16.45
CA ARG A 142 -5.02 -20.08 17.87
C ARG A 142 -4.20 -21.17 18.53
N ALA A 143 -3.80 -22.18 17.78
CA ALA A 143 -2.89 -23.23 18.22
C ALA A 143 -1.41 -22.76 18.28
N GLY A 144 -1.13 -21.51 17.87
CA GLY A 144 0.21 -20.93 17.91
C GLY A 144 1.11 -21.42 16.78
N GLU A 145 0.56 -21.78 15.63
CA GLU A 145 1.34 -22.33 14.50
C GLU A 145 2.42 -21.36 14.00
N ASN A 146 2.17 -20.05 14.08
CA ASN A 146 3.18 -19.03 13.76
C ASN A 146 4.07 -18.64 14.96
N ALA A 147 3.94 -19.31 16.11
CA ALA A 147 4.75 -19.14 17.32
C ALA A 147 4.89 -17.67 17.79
N GLY A 148 3.84 -16.86 17.71
CA GLY A 148 3.89 -15.44 18.10
C GLY A 148 4.62 -14.53 17.10
N ARG A 149 5.22 -15.08 16.03
CA ARG A 149 5.90 -14.29 15.00
C ARG A 149 4.89 -13.53 14.17
N SER A 150 5.23 -12.32 13.78
CA SER A 150 4.57 -11.66 12.66
C SER A 150 5.55 -11.71 11.50
N THR A 151 5.04 -11.92 10.28
CA THR A 151 5.85 -11.69 9.09
C THR A 151 6.11 -10.22 8.84
N LYS A 152 5.53 -9.27 9.61
CA LYS A 152 5.87 -7.84 9.57
C LYS A 152 7.37 -7.68 9.82
N SER A 153 8.16 -7.81 8.75
CA SER A 153 9.61 -7.72 8.82
C SER A 153 10.04 -6.27 8.78
N LYS A 154 11.20 -6.06 9.40
CA LYS A 154 11.99 -4.86 9.28
C LYS A 154 12.53 -4.79 7.84
N ILE A 155 12.54 -3.59 7.27
CA ILE A 155 13.10 -3.31 5.95
C ILE A 155 14.60 -3.66 5.99
N ASP A 156 15.04 -4.62 5.18
CA ASP A 156 16.47 -4.92 5.00
C ASP A 156 16.89 -4.64 3.57
N THR A 157 18.17 -4.32 3.40
CA THR A 157 18.78 -4.08 2.10
C THR A 157 18.87 -5.40 1.34
N CYS A 158 18.26 -5.48 0.15
CA CYS A 158 18.49 -6.64 -0.71
C CYS A 158 19.93 -6.57 -1.24
N THR A 159 20.74 -7.59 -0.91
CA THR A 159 22.13 -7.71 -1.35
C THR A 159 22.30 -8.61 -2.58
N SER A 160 21.21 -9.07 -3.17
CA SER A 160 21.26 -9.89 -4.39
C SER A 160 21.99 -9.15 -5.51
N PRO A 161 22.95 -9.80 -6.22
CA PRO A 161 23.65 -9.19 -7.35
C PRO A 161 22.71 -8.63 -8.43
N SER A 162 21.56 -9.28 -8.67
CA SER A 162 20.56 -8.81 -9.62
C SER A 162 20.01 -7.44 -9.23
N TRP A 163 19.72 -7.24 -7.94
CA TRP A 163 19.21 -5.99 -7.42
C TRP A 163 20.29 -4.92 -7.37
N VAL A 164 21.49 -5.25 -6.90
CA VAL A 164 22.65 -4.33 -6.88
C VAL A 164 22.94 -3.76 -8.27
N THR A 165 22.90 -4.61 -9.30
CA THR A 165 23.09 -4.17 -10.69
C THR A 165 22.05 -3.14 -11.13
N VAL A 166 20.78 -3.34 -10.76
CA VAL A 166 19.68 -2.42 -11.08
C VAL A 166 19.83 -1.10 -10.32
N MET A 167 20.20 -1.17 -9.04
CA MET A 167 20.49 0.01 -8.23
C MET A 167 21.59 0.87 -8.87
N GLU A 168 22.72 0.27 -9.23
CA GLU A 168 23.84 0.98 -9.86
C GLU A 168 23.46 1.57 -11.23
N ARG A 169 22.74 0.80 -12.05
CA ARG A 169 22.32 1.20 -13.41
C ARG A 169 21.43 2.43 -13.39
N HIS A 170 20.37 2.40 -12.57
CA HIS A 170 19.39 3.48 -12.48
C HIS A 170 19.74 4.54 -11.43
N GLY A 171 20.83 4.30 -10.69
CA GLY A 171 21.35 5.19 -9.66
C GLY A 171 20.53 5.20 -8.38
N LEU A 172 19.75 4.15 -8.09
CA LEU A 172 18.92 4.06 -6.88
C LEU A 172 19.80 4.08 -5.63
N SER A 173 19.57 5.04 -4.73
CA SER A 173 20.35 5.23 -3.49
C SER A 173 19.49 5.66 -2.30
N GLY A 174 20.02 5.54 -1.08
CA GLY A 174 19.27 5.86 0.15
C GLY A 174 18.07 4.92 0.32
N VAL A 175 16.89 5.45 0.64
CA VAL A 175 15.62 4.69 0.64
C VAL A 175 15.34 4.04 -0.72
N ALA A 176 15.98 4.51 -1.80
CA ALA A 176 15.88 3.90 -3.12
C ALA A 176 16.57 2.59 -3.36
N SER A 177 17.49 2.27 -2.48
CA SER A 177 18.12 0.96 -2.51
C SER A 177 17.21 -0.18 -2.03
N TYR A 178 16.01 0.10 -1.51
CA TYR A 178 15.11 -0.94 -1.02
C TYR A 178 14.04 -1.28 -2.06
N PRO A 179 13.86 -2.57 -2.41
CA PRO A 179 12.82 -3.00 -3.34
C PRO A 179 11.43 -2.48 -2.97
N ASN A 180 11.08 -2.51 -1.68
CA ASN A 180 9.80 -2.04 -1.17
C ASN A 180 9.51 -0.58 -1.54
N PHE A 181 10.46 0.32 -1.34
CA PHE A 181 10.31 1.74 -1.68
C PHE A 181 10.40 2.00 -3.19
N ALA A 182 11.33 1.30 -3.86
CA ALA A 182 11.51 1.43 -5.31
C ALA A 182 10.26 1.02 -6.09
N VAL A 183 9.62 -0.06 -5.67
CA VAL A 183 8.41 -0.58 -6.31
C VAL A 183 7.17 0.17 -5.81
N GLY A 184 7.02 0.33 -4.49
CA GLY A 184 5.79 0.87 -3.90
C GLY A 184 5.61 2.37 -3.93
N SER A 185 6.69 3.13 -4.10
CA SER A 185 6.59 4.60 -4.14
C SER A 185 7.04 5.15 -5.48
N TRP A 186 8.17 4.70 -6.03
CA TRP A 186 8.64 5.27 -7.31
C TRP A 186 7.99 4.66 -8.51
N TRP A 187 8.07 3.34 -8.63
CA TRP A 187 7.53 2.67 -9.80
C TRP A 187 6.04 2.97 -9.94
N GLU A 188 5.28 2.91 -8.85
CA GLU A 188 3.86 3.24 -8.81
C GLU A 188 3.59 4.70 -9.21
N SER A 189 4.17 5.69 -8.51
CA SER A 189 3.91 7.10 -8.82
C SER A 189 4.42 7.53 -10.20
N LEU A 190 5.49 6.93 -10.74
CA LEU A 190 5.97 7.23 -12.09
C LEU A 190 5.01 6.74 -13.18
N LEU A 191 4.22 5.71 -12.90
CA LEU A 191 3.19 5.22 -13.82
C LEU A 191 1.92 6.05 -13.82
N SER A 192 1.69 6.85 -12.79
CA SER A 192 0.46 7.64 -12.63
C SER A 192 0.22 8.60 -13.79
N ASP A 193 1.31 8.97 -14.49
CA ASP A 193 1.38 9.98 -15.55
C ASP A 193 0.72 11.32 -15.13
N ASP A 194 0.65 11.58 -13.83
CA ASP A 194 0.03 12.78 -13.30
C ASP A 194 1.04 13.92 -13.09
N CYS A 195 0.59 15.14 -13.39
CA CYS A 195 1.38 16.37 -13.30
C CYS A 195 2.77 16.32 -13.97
N PRO A 196 2.86 16.32 -15.31
CA PRO A 196 4.13 16.22 -16.05
C PRO A 196 5.19 17.24 -15.61
N GLY A 197 6.39 16.74 -15.32
CA GLY A 197 7.53 17.54 -14.87
C GLY A 197 7.66 17.67 -13.35
N TRP A 198 6.65 17.23 -12.60
CA TRP A 198 6.62 17.27 -11.13
C TRP A 198 6.44 15.89 -10.49
N GLN A 199 6.51 14.80 -11.26
CA GLN A 199 6.34 13.44 -10.74
C GLN A 199 7.31 13.10 -9.60
N ASP A 200 8.59 13.46 -9.74
CA ASP A 200 9.60 13.21 -8.69
C ASP A 200 9.27 13.97 -7.39
N TYR A 201 8.57 15.10 -7.46
CA TYR A 201 8.09 15.82 -6.28
C TYR A 201 6.86 15.14 -5.65
N LEU A 202 5.90 14.68 -6.46
CA LEU A 202 4.73 13.95 -5.95
C LEU A 202 5.13 12.61 -5.30
N ILE A 203 6.08 11.92 -5.92
CA ILE A 203 6.80 10.79 -5.34
C ILE A 203 7.32 11.10 -3.94
N TRP A 204 7.90 12.30 -3.74
CA TRP A 204 8.40 12.70 -2.43
C TRP A 204 7.30 12.87 -1.42
N LEU A 205 6.18 13.49 -1.79
CA LEU A 205 5.02 13.59 -0.91
C LEU A 205 4.56 12.19 -0.48
N ALA A 206 4.43 11.25 -1.42
CA ALA A 206 3.97 9.89 -1.17
C ALA A 206 4.91 9.07 -0.26
N TYR A 207 6.23 9.07 -0.50
CA TYR A 207 7.13 8.36 0.40
C TYR A 207 7.31 9.08 1.73
N SER A 208 7.23 10.43 1.75
CA SER A 208 7.44 11.22 2.97
C SER A 208 6.37 10.90 3.99
N PHE A 209 5.13 10.67 3.54
CA PHE A 209 4.09 10.06 4.35
C PHE A 209 4.59 8.76 5.01
N TYR A 210 5.11 7.80 4.24
CA TYR A 210 5.58 6.53 4.79
C TYR A 210 6.74 6.72 5.78
N LEU A 211 7.69 7.60 5.50
CA LEU A 211 8.82 7.86 6.40
C LEU A 211 8.40 8.59 7.67
N GLU A 212 7.57 9.62 7.54
CA GLU A 212 7.04 10.38 8.66
C GLU A 212 6.17 9.51 9.56
N TYR A 213 5.29 8.70 8.98
CA TYR A 213 4.45 7.78 9.73
C TYR A 213 5.29 6.78 10.56
N ASN A 214 6.50 6.44 10.11
CA ASN A 214 7.42 5.51 10.77
C ASN A 214 8.58 6.17 11.54
N VAL A 215 8.60 7.50 11.69
CA VAL A 215 9.76 8.25 12.20
C VAL A 215 10.11 7.94 13.66
N ASP A 216 9.11 7.56 14.44
CA ASP A 216 9.24 7.18 15.86
C ASP A 216 10.16 5.98 16.10
N ILE A 217 10.31 5.12 15.09
CA ILE A 217 11.12 3.90 15.17
C ILE A 217 12.61 4.21 14.89
N ILE A 218 12.98 5.49 14.74
CA ILE A 218 14.33 5.94 14.41
C ILE A 218 14.99 6.57 15.64
N GLU A 219 15.67 5.74 16.44
CA GLU A 219 16.42 6.19 17.62
C GLU A 219 17.45 7.29 17.27
N GLY A 220 17.32 8.46 17.90
CA GLY A 220 18.29 9.56 17.80
C GLY A 220 18.38 10.27 16.43
N GLY A 221 17.61 9.82 15.42
CA GLY A 221 17.66 10.34 14.05
C GLY A 221 16.34 10.95 13.53
N GLY A 222 15.21 10.71 14.21
CA GLY A 222 13.90 11.14 13.73
C GLY A 222 13.76 12.66 13.57
N GLU A 223 14.34 13.47 14.45
CA GLU A 223 14.32 14.94 14.28
C GLU A 223 15.08 15.40 13.03
N SER A 224 16.20 14.76 12.67
CA SER A 224 16.97 15.10 11.47
C SER A 224 16.19 14.72 10.21
N LEU A 225 15.60 13.52 10.22
CA LEU A 225 14.81 13.01 9.10
C LEU A 225 13.57 13.87 8.82
N VAL A 226 12.86 14.27 9.88
CA VAL A 226 11.70 15.17 9.75
C VAL A 226 12.14 16.52 9.19
N ARG A 227 13.28 17.08 9.65
CA ARG A 227 13.82 18.33 9.09
C ARG A 227 14.16 18.20 7.60
N GLU A 228 14.74 17.08 7.18
CA GLU A 228 15.02 16.80 5.76
C GLU A 228 13.73 16.77 4.93
N ILE A 229 12.73 16.00 5.37
CA ILE A 229 11.43 15.87 4.70
C ILE A 229 10.74 17.24 4.56
N VAL A 230 10.67 18.00 5.67
CA VAL A 230 10.04 19.32 5.68
C VAL A 230 10.77 20.30 4.76
N ALA A 231 12.10 20.27 4.74
CA ALA A 231 12.89 21.13 3.86
C ALA A 231 12.63 20.83 2.37
N LEU A 232 12.40 19.56 2.02
CA LEU A 232 12.08 19.15 0.66
C LEU A 232 10.65 19.49 0.24
N TRP A 233 9.71 19.44 1.17
CA TRP A 233 8.33 19.85 0.92
C TRP A 233 8.22 21.37 0.70
N ASP A 234 9.11 22.15 1.30
CA ASP A 234 9.25 23.61 1.09
C ASP A 234 9.93 23.96 -0.26
N MET A 235 9.50 23.27 -1.32
CA MET A 235 9.84 23.62 -2.68
C MET A 235 9.19 24.98 -3.04
N PRO A 236 9.97 26.01 -3.42
CA PRO A 236 9.43 27.30 -3.84
C PRO A 236 8.90 27.25 -5.28
N ASP A 237 8.06 28.22 -5.63
CA ASP A 237 7.58 28.46 -7.00
C ASP A 237 6.88 27.26 -7.67
N LEU A 238 6.27 26.40 -6.86
CA LEU A 238 5.44 25.28 -7.33
C LEU A 238 4.25 25.82 -8.16
N PRO A 239 3.84 25.14 -9.24
CA PRO A 239 2.56 25.41 -9.89
C PRO A 239 1.40 25.24 -8.91
N LEU A 240 0.30 25.98 -9.12
CA LEU A 240 -0.86 25.97 -8.21
C LEU A 240 -1.43 24.56 -7.98
N GLU A 241 -1.50 23.73 -9.02
CA GLU A 241 -1.94 22.34 -8.89
C GLU A 241 -1.03 21.54 -7.93
N VAL A 242 0.29 21.70 -8.04
CA VAL A 242 1.26 21.02 -7.16
C VAL A 242 1.19 21.56 -5.74
N GLN A 243 0.94 22.88 -5.58
CA GLN A 243 0.67 23.46 -4.26
C GLN A 243 -0.61 22.88 -3.63
N ALA A 244 -1.67 22.67 -4.42
CA ALA A 244 -2.92 22.07 -3.96
C ALA A 244 -2.71 20.61 -3.53
N ARG A 245 -1.95 19.83 -4.30
CA ARG A 245 -1.55 18.46 -3.94
C ARG A 245 -0.73 18.39 -2.66
N ARG A 246 0.25 19.30 -2.48
CA ARG A 246 0.99 19.44 -1.22
C ARG A 246 0.07 19.77 -0.05
N LEU A 247 -0.89 20.68 -0.26
CA LEU A 247 -1.90 21.02 0.76
C LEU A 247 -2.76 19.81 1.12
N HIS A 248 -3.24 19.04 0.14
CA HIS A 248 -4.06 17.84 0.39
C HIS A 248 -3.29 16.79 1.18
N MET A 249 -2.03 16.54 0.82
CA MET A 249 -1.15 15.66 1.58
C MET A 249 -0.91 16.18 3.00
N SER A 250 -0.67 17.49 3.18
CA SER A 250 -0.48 18.06 4.51
C SER A 250 -1.75 18.03 5.37
N CYS A 251 -2.94 18.11 4.77
CA CYS A 251 -4.19 17.88 5.51
C CYS A 251 -4.22 16.44 6.03
N ASP A 252 -3.92 15.47 5.17
CA ASP A 252 -3.88 14.04 5.51
C ASP A 252 -2.89 13.74 6.65
N MET A 253 -1.76 14.45 6.70
CA MET A 253 -0.80 14.31 7.80
C MET A 253 -1.38 14.69 9.17
N ALA A 254 -2.42 15.53 9.25
CA ALA A 254 -3.10 15.80 10.52
C ALA A 254 -3.85 14.56 11.04
N PHE A 255 -4.38 13.72 10.14
CA PHE A 255 -4.98 12.44 10.50
C PHE A 255 -3.90 11.45 10.95
N PHE A 256 -2.82 11.30 10.17
CA PHE A 256 -1.78 10.32 10.48
C PHE A 256 -0.98 10.66 11.74
N ASP A 257 -0.75 11.94 12.04
CA ASP A 257 -0.17 12.35 13.32
C ASP A 257 -1.03 11.89 14.50
N LEU A 258 -2.35 12.11 14.42
CA LEU A 258 -3.28 11.66 15.46
C LEU A 258 -3.32 10.13 15.57
N LYS A 259 -3.42 9.43 14.42
CA LYS A 259 -3.43 7.97 14.35
C LYS A 259 -2.20 7.38 15.02
N ARG A 260 -1.02 7.88 14.66
CA ARG A 260 0.27 7.48 15.21
C ARG A 260 0.34 7.70 16.73
N ARG A 261 -0.11 8.85 17.23
CA ARG A 261 -0.18 9.12 18.68
C ARG A 261 -1.09 8.13 19.41
N HIS A 262 -2.24 7.79 18.82
CA HIS A 262 -3.17 6.81 19.39
C HIS A 262 -2.58 5.39 19.40
N GLU A 263 -1.99 4.95 18.29
CA GLU A 263 -1.34 3.63 18.18
C GLU A 263 -0.20 3.48 19.17
N ALA A 264 0.68 4.48 19.23
CA ALA A 264 1.77 4.52 20.17
C ALA A 264 1.32 4.48 21.63
N GLY A 265 0.27 5.24 21.97
CA GLY A 265 -0.34 5.21 23.29
C GLY A 265 -0.94 3.85 23.68
N MET A 266 -1.19 2.99 22.69
CA MET A 266 -1.75 1.65 22.87
C MET A 266 -0.74 0.52 22.68
N LYS A 267 0.54 0.80 22.38
CA LYS A 267 1.56 -0.20 22.02
C LYS A 267 1.76 -1.36 23.01
N SER A 268 1.45 -1.11 24.29
CA SER A 268 1.60 -2.07 25.39
C SER A 268 0.32 -2.83 25.72
N ARG A 269 -0.79 -2.51 25.05
CA ARG A 269 -2.08 -3.12 25.31
C ARG A 269 -2.20 -4.43 24.56
N GLU A 270 -2.58 -5.48 25.29
CA GLU A 270 -2.79 -6.80 24.71
C GLU A 270 -4.05 -6.84 23.84
N THR A 271 -3.94 -7.60 22.75
CA THR A 271 -5.06 -7.99 21.89
C THR A 271 -5.28 -9.48 22.00
N ASP A 272 -6.54 -9.88 21.85
CA ASP A 272 -6.92 -11.28 21.81
C ASP A 272 -6.91 -11.86 20.39
N GLY A 273 -6.64 -11.04 19.36
CA GLY A 273 -6.74 -11.42 17.95
C GLY A 273 -8.16 -11.85 17.53
N ARG A 274 -9.19 -11.37 18.25
CA ARG A 274 -10.60 -11.79 18.11
C ARG A 274 -11.58 -10.64 18.01
N SER A 275 -11.10 -9.41 17.94
CA SER A 275 -11.98 -8.25 17.85
C SER A 275 -11.58 -7.37 16.68
N GLY A 276 -12.56 -6.95 15.89
CA GLY A 276 -12.40 -6.06 14.75
C GLY A 276 -13.27 -4.81 14.89
N TRP A 277 -12.85 -3.73 14.25
CA TRP A 277 -13.63 -2.49 14.21
C TRP A 277 -14.72 -2.58 13.14
N VAL A 278 -15.94 -2.27 13.54
CA VAL A 278 -17.12 -2.30 12.66
C VAL A 278 -17.75 -0.92 12.64
N PHE A 279 -17.93 -0.40 11.43
CA PHE A 279 -18.57 0.89 11.18
C PHE A 279 -20.08 0.70 11.01
N ALA A 280 -20.86 1.67 11.46
CA ALA A 280 -22.32 1.66 11.30
C ALA A 280 -22.78 2.10 9.91
N ASP A 281 -21.95 2.88 9.23
CA ASP A 281 -22.25 3.51 7.93
C ASP A 281 -21.11 3.30 6.92
N ARG A 282 -21.50 2.91 5.71
CA ARG A 282 -20.63 2.60 4.57
C ARG A 282 -19.84 3.80 4.08
N ASP A 283 -20.45 4.98 4.01
CA ASP A 283 -19.82 6.17 3.42
C ASP A 283 -18.88 6.82 4.43
N ILE A 284 -19.22 6.76 5.73
CA ILE A 284 -18.30 7.11 6.82
C ILE A 284 -17.05 6.23 6.77
N TRP A 285 -17.21 4.91 6.62
CA TRP A 285 -16.06 4.01 6.49
C TRP A 285 -15.25 4.28 5.22
N ARG A 286 -15.92 4.51 4.07
CA ARG A 286 -15.23 4.82 2.82
C ARG A 286 -14.33 6.03 2.95
N ASP A 287 -14.86 7.13 3.50
CA ASP A 287 -14.08 8.36 3.67
C ASP A 287 -12.92 8.15 4.65
N PHE A 288 -13.15 7.43 5.75
CA PHE A 288 -12.09 7.03 6.68
C PHE A 288 -11.00 6.21 5.99
N LYS A 289 -11.38 5.25 5.15
CA LYS A 289 -10.42 4.39 4.45
C LYS A 289 -9.71 5.10 3.30
N ALA A 290 -10.36 6.05 2.65
CA ALA A 290 -9.70 6.93 1.70
C ALA A 290 -8.57 7.70 2.42
N VAL A 291 -8.85 8.33 3.57
CA VAL A 291 -7.84 9.02 4.39
C VAL A 291 -6.71 8.08 4.80
N ASP A 292 -7.05 6.88 5.26
CA ASP A 292 -6.05 5.87 5.65
C ASP A 292 -5.19 5.31 4.49
N SER A 293 -5.52 5.58 3.22
CA SER A 293 -4.81 4.99 2.08
C SER A 293 -3.48 5.68 1.75
N GLY A 294 -3.22 6.88 2.29
CA GLY A 294 -1.95 7.61 2.12
C GLY A 294 -1.67 8.15 0.71
N VAL A 295 -2.69 8.23 -0.16
CA VAL A 295 -2.55 8.69 -1.56
C VAL A 295 -3.09 10.12 -1.81
N PHE A 296 -3.28 10.92 -0.76
CA PHE A 296 -3.88 12.26 -0.87
C PHE A 296 -3.08 13.27 -1.69
N GLY A 297 -1.76 13.09 -1.82
CA GLY A 297 -0.94 13.88 -2.75
C GLY A 297 -1.35 13.71 -4.22
N HIS A 298 -2.10 12.65 -4.53
CA HIS A 298 -2.61 12.35 -5.86
C HIS A 298 -4.11 12.65 -6.01
N TYR A 299 -4.77 13.27 -5.02
CA TYR A 299 -6.23 13.39 -5.00
C TYR A 299 -6.82 14.06 -6.25
N LEU A 300 -6.18 15.11 -6.78
CA LEU A 300 -6.61 15.79 -8.00
C LEU A 300 -6.56 14.89 -9.26
N SER A 301 -5.81 13.80 -9.23
CA SER A 301 -5.72 12.84 -10.35
C SER A 301 -6.83 11.79 -10.35
N PHE A 302 -7.63 11.71 -9.28
CA PHE A 302 -8.75 10.81 -9.21
C PHE A 302 -9.96 11.42 -9.93
N ALA A 303 -10.71 10.58 -10.64
CA ALA A 303 -11.86 11.02 -11.43
C ALA A 303 -12.87 11.81 -10.58
N GLU A 304 -13.22 13.01 -11.04
CA GLU A 304 -14.26 13.83 -10.41
C GLU A 304 -15.64 13.23 -10.68
N GLY A 305 -16.43 12.99 -9.62
CA GLY A 305 -17.76 12.38 -9.72
C GLY A 305 -17.76 10.84 -9.64
N ALA A 306 -18.94 10.28 -9.37
CA ALA A 306 -19.25 8.86 -9.14
C ALA A 306 -18.19 7.96 -8.46
N GLU A 307 -17.40 8.32 -7.45
CA GLU A 307 -17.12 9.53 -6.66
C GLU A 307 -15.66 9.31 -6.28
N GLY A 308 -14.64 9.97 -6.87
CA GLY A 308 -13.21 9.60 -6.73
C GLY A 308 -12.67 9.21 -5.32
N ARG A 309 -13.41 9.47 -4.25
CA ARG A 309 -13.32 8.84 -2.92
C ARG A 309 -13.34 7.30 -2.94
N ASP A 310 -14.20 6.67 -3.73
CA ASP A 310 -14.25 5.21 -3.93
C ASP A 310 -12.92 4.73 -4.54
N ASP A 311 -12.38 5.46 -5.52
CA ASP A 311 -11.10 5.14 -6.15
C ASP A 311 -9.90 5.37 -5.21
N MET A 312 -9.99 6.27 -4.24
CA MET A 312 -8.97 6.39 -3.19
C MET A 312 -9.08 5.27 -2.16
N MET A 313 -10.30 5.03 -1.66
CA MET A 313 -10.59 3.96 -0.71
C MET A 313 -10.16 2.60 -1.27
N ILE A 314 -10.37 2.35 -2.56
CA ILE A 314 -10.06 1.05 -3.16
C ILE A 314 -8.56 0.72 -3.09
N ALA A 315 -7.68 1.73 -3.17
CA ALA A 315 -6.24 1.52 -3.00
C ALA A 315 -5.91 1.02 -1.59
N GLY A 316 -6.57 1.60 -0.58
CA GLY A 316 -6.48 1.11 0.80
C GLY A 316 -7.12 -0.27 0.99
N LEU A 317 -8.30 -0.53 0.41
CA LEU A 317 -9.00 -1.82 0.51
C LEU A 317 -8.20 -2.96 -0.11
N VAL A 318 -7.60 -2.74 -1.28
CA VAL A 318 -6.73 -3.72 -1.94
C VAL A 318 -5.52 -4.04 -1.06
N ASN A 319 -4.90 -3.02 -0.47
CA ASN A 319 -3.78 -3.18 0.44
C ASN A 319 -4.18 -3.93 1.73
N ASP A 320 -5.43 -3.90 2.17
CA ASP A 320 -5.83 -4.59 3.40
C ASP A 320 -6.05 -6.11 3.25
N TRP A 321 -6.14 -6.64 2.03
CA TRP A 321 -6.40 -8.07 1.82
C TRP A 321 -5.28 -8.95 2.38
N PRO A 322 -4.00 -8.73 2.04
CA PRO A 322 -2.91 -9.48 2.66
C PRO A 322 -2.74 -9.23 4.16
N ASP A 323 -3.23 -8.11 4.66
CA ASP A 323 -3.10 -7.67 6.05
C ASP A 323 -4.21 -8.20 6.97
N LEU A 324 -5.21 -8.94 6.45
CA LEU A 324 -6.37 -9.38 7.24
C LEU A 324 -6.03 -10.02 8.60
N GLY A 325 -5.16 -11.02 8.64
CA GLY A 325 -4.71 -11.63 9.90
C GLY A 325 -3.80 -10.73 10.76
N PRO A 326 -2.73 -10.14 10.19
CA PRO A 326 -1.86 -9.21 10.92
C PRO A 326 -2.61 -8.03 11.56
N ASP A 327 -3.58 -7.45 10.87
CA ASP A 327 -4.35 -6.31 11.33
C ASP A 327 -5.44 -6.70 12.32
N LEU A 328 -6.02 -7.90 12.19
CA LEU A 328 -6.87 -8.47 13.24
C LEU A 328 -6.08 -8.71 14.54
N ARG A 329 -4.82 -9.18 14.43
CA ARG A 329 -3.91 -9.28 15.58
C ARG A 329 -3.62 -7.91 16.19
N ALA A 330 -3.37 -6.89 15.38
CA ALA A 330 -3.07 -5.54 15.87
C ALA A 330 -4.32 -4.75 16.29
N GLN A 331 -5.53 -5.28 16.04
CA GLN A 331 -6.80 -4.57 16.15
C GLN A 331 -6.81 -3.25 15.35
N GLU A 332 -6.24 -3.25 14.15
CA GLU A 332 -6.18 -2.08 13.28
C GLU A 332 -7.59 -1.53 13.01
N CYS A 333 -7.75 -0.22 13.17
CA CYS A 333 -9.06 0.42 13.09
C CYS A 333 -9.55 0.69 11.67
N ALA A 334 -8.66 0.60 10.69
CA ALA A 334 -8.93 0.81 9.29
C ALA A 334 -9.04 -0.47 8.45
N GLN A 335 -9.08 -1.66 9.06
CA GLN A 335 -9.08 -2.91 8.29
C GLN A 335 -10.39 -3.09 7.51
N SER A 336 -10.28 -3.06 6.19
CA SER A 336 -11.39 -2.95 5.24
C SER A 336 -12.26 -4.19 5.13
N VAL A 337 -11.65 -5.38 5.10
CA VAL A 337 -12.37 -6.65 4.95
C VAL A 337 -13.26 -6.92 6.16
N LEU A 338 -12.77 -6.65 7.38
CA LEU A 338 -13.52 -6.75 8.63
C LEU A 338 -14.65 -5.71 8.70
N ALA A 339 -14.43 -4.50 8.18
CA ALA A 339 -15.49 -3.50 8.08
C ALA A 339 -16.62 -3.98 7.14
N LEU A 340 -16.28 -4.39 5.91
CA LEU A 340 -17.22 -4.81 4.88
C LEU A 340 -17.97 -6.11 5.22
N THR A 341 -17.33 -7.04 5.93
CA THR A 341 -17.94 -8.29 6.43
C THR A 341 -18.63 -8.11 7.78
N ARG A 342 -18.57 -6.91 8.36
CA ARG A 342 -19.08 -6.59 9.70
C ARG A 342 -18.51 -7.50 10.80
N GLY A 343 -17.25 -7.87 10.66
CA GLY A 343 -16.50 -8.73 11.57
C GLY A 343 -16.70 -10.22 11.35
N SER A 344 -17.22 -10.65 10.19
CA SER A 344 -17.41 -12.07 9.90
C SER A 344 -16.21 -12.70 9.19
N LEU A 345 -15.73 -13.82 9.74
CA LEU A 345 -14.72 -14.71 9.17
C LEU A 345 -15.36 -16.05 8.78
N ALA A 346 -16.48 -15.98 8.05
CA ALA A 346 -17.06 -17.12 7.35
C ALA A 346 -16.59 -17.12 5.89
N LEU A 347 -16.35 -18.32 5.32
CA LEU A 347 -15.93 -18.47 3.93
C LEU A 347 -16.89 -17.79 2.96
N SER A 348 -18.20 -17.94 3.16
CA SER A 348 -19.23 -17.29 2.33
C SER A 348 -19.09 -15.77 2.32
N ASP A 349 -18.92 -15.19 3.51
CA ASP A 349 -18.92 -13.74 3.71
C ASP A 349 -17.62 -13.12 3.18
N LEU A 350 -16.48 -13.80 3.37
CA LEU A 350 -15.21 -13.40 2.77
C LEU A 350 -15.25 -13.51 1.23
N LEU A 351 -15.89 -14.55 0.68
CA LEU A 351 -16.07 -14.67 -0.77
C LEU A 351 -17.00 -13.58 -1.34
N ASP A 352 -18.09 -13.25 -0.64
CA ASP A 352 -18.97 -12.15 -1.03
C ASP A 352 -18.22 -10.81 -1.00
N CYS A 353 -17.42 -10.57 0.04
CA CYS A 353 -16.57 -9.39 0.15
C CYS A 353 -15.56 -9.33 -1.00
N TYR A 354 -14.87 -10.43 -1.28
CA TYR A 354 -13.86 -10.53 -2.33
C TYR A 354 -14.46 -10.27 -3.72
N GLU A 355 -15.59 -10.91 -4.04
CA GLU A 355 -16.31 -10.70 -5.28
C GLU A 355 -16.64 -9.22 -5.49
N ARG A 356 -17.11 -8.52 -4.46
CA ARG A 356 -17.44 -7.09 -4.51
C ARG A 356 -16.20 -6.21 -4.60
N THR A 357 -15.09 -6.58 -3.95
CA THR A 357 -13.79 -5.91 -4.17
C THR A 357 -13.39 -5.99 -5.64
N VAL A 358 -13.52 -7.17 -6.26
CA VAL A 358 -13.21 -7.35 -7.69
C VAL A 358 -14.18 -6.54 -8.57
N TRP A 359 -15.47 -6.43 -8.21
CA TRP A 359 -16.41 -5.58 -8.94
C TRP A 359 -16.06 -4.09 -8.87
N MET A 360 -15.58 -3.62 -7.71
CA MET A 360 -15.09 -2.25 -7.54
C MET A 360 -13.81 -2.01 -8.35
N LEU A 361 -12.91 -3.00 -8.45
CA LEU A 361 -11.74 -2.91 -9.32
C LEU A 361 -12.16 -2.85 -10.80
N ASN A 362 -13.11 -3.70 -11.19
CA ASN A 362 -13.72 -3.68 -12.52
C ASN A 362 -14.47 -2.37 -12.82
N ALA A 363 -14.85 -1.58 -11.82
CA ALA A 363 -15.47 -0.26 -12.00
C ALA A 363 -14.52 0.76 -12.63
N GLN A 364 -13.21 0.50 -12.55
CA GLN A 364 -12.17 1.27 -13.21
C GLN A 364 -12.01 0.90 -14.70
N LEU A 365 -12.71 -0.13 -15.18
CA LEU A 365 -12.59 -0.66 -16.53
C LEU A 365 -13.76 -0.24 -17.43
N THR A 366 -13.45 -0.03 -18.70
CA THR A 366 -14.41 0.02 -19.80
C THR A 366 -15.12 -1.33 -19.96
N PRO A 367 -16.27 -1.39 -20.65
CA PRO A 367 -16.92 -2.66 -20.97
C PRO A 367 -16.02 -3.66 -21.72
N GLY A 368 -14.99 -3.16 -22.43
CA GLY A 368 -13.99 -3.96 -23.13
C GLY A 368 -12.80 -4.43 -22.28
N GLY A 369 -12.83 -4.24 -20.96
CA GLY A 369 -11.78 -4.74 -20.06
C GLY A 369 -10.52 -3.89 -19.97
N TYR A 370 -10.50 -2.70 -20.58
CA TYR A 370 -9.38 -1.76 -20.49
C TYR A 370 -9.67 -0.67 -19.46
N VAL A 371 -8.64 -0.16 -18.79
CA VAL A 371 -8.77 0.95 -17.83
C VAL A 371 -9.38 2.18 -18.51
N LYS A 372 -10.36 2.81 -17.85
CA LYS A 372 -10.96 4.06 -18.32
C LYS A 372 -9.93 5.17 -18.28
N GLU A 373 -9.95 6.04 -19.28
CA GLU A 373 -8.98 7.13 -19.42
C GLU A 373 -8.94 8.01 -18.18
N GLU A 374 -10.10 8.43 -17.71
CA GLU A 374 -10.28 9.30 -16.56
C GLU A 374 -9.97 8.63 -15.21
N ARG A 375 -9.85 7.29 -15.14
CA ARG A 375 -9.51 6.55 -13.92
C ARG A 375 -8.11 5.95 -13.95
N TYR A 376 -7.31 6.25 -14.96
CA TYR A 376 -5.98 5.64 -15.10
C TYR A 376 -5.10 5.85 -13.88
N THR A 377 -5.01 7.07 -13.36
CA THR A 377 -4.21 7.33 -12.16
C THR A 377 -4.74 6.60 -10.93
N GLY A 378 -6.06 6.59 -10.72
CA GLY A 378 -6.67 5.81 -9.62
C GLY A 378 -6.40 4.31 -9.74
N ALA A 379 -6.37 3.79 -10.97
CA ALA A 379 -6.01 2.40 -11.24
C ALA A 379 -4.55 2.15 -10.90
N VAL A 380 -3.65 3.08 -11.26
CA VAL A 380 -2.24 2.98 -10.92
C VAL A 380 -2.04 2.80 -9.42
N PHE A 381 -2.71 3.62 -8.61
CA PHE A 381 -2.58 3.52 -7.16
C PHE A 381 -3.28 2.26 -6.58
N ALA A 382 -4.44 1.89 -7.13
CA ALA A 382 -5.14 0.70 -6.68
C ALA A 382 -4.37 -0.61 -6.98
N TYR A 383 -3.85 -0.76 -8.19
CA TYR A 383 -3.13 -1.97 -8.61
C TYR A 383 -1.64 -1.92 -8.28
N GLY A 384 -1.06 -0.73 -8.12
CA GLY A 384 0.34 -0.54 -7.74
C GLY A 384 0.63 -1.08 -6.35
N THR A 385 -0.29 -0.84 -5.40
CA THR A 385 -0.21 -1.40 -4.05
C THR A 385 -0.09 -2.93 -4.04
N CYS A 386 -0.69 -3.65 -4.98
CA CYS A 386 -0.53 -5.11 -5.11
C CYS A 386 0.94 -5.50 -5.36
N LEU A 387 1.62 -4.79 -6.26
CA LEU A 387 3.05 -5.03 -6.53
C LEU A 387 3.92 -4.55 -5.38
N TRP A 388 3.58 -3.41 -4.78
CA TRP A 388 4.23 -2.93 -3.56
C TRP A 388 4.22 -4.00 -2.48
N GLN A 389 3.06 -4.58 -2.17
CA GLN A 389 2.91 -5.63 -1.17
C GLN A 389 3.72 -6.88 -1.51
N SER A 390 3.80 -7.25 -2.79
CA SER A 390 4.65 -8.37 -3.21
C SER A 390 6.14 -8.12 -2.96
N SER A 391 6.56 -6.85 -2.99
CA SER A 391 7.93 -6.36 -2.71
C SER A 391 8.17 -5.99 -1.25
N ALA A 392 7.12 -6.02 -0.43
CA ALA A 392 7.19 -5.71 0.98
C ALA A 392 7.55 -6.98 1.74
N HIS A 393 8.77 -7.04 2.30
CA HIS A 393 9.13 -8.08 3.26
C HIS A 393 8.24 -8.07 4.53
N ARG A 394 7.40 -7.04 4.68
CA ARG A 394 6.34 -6.94 5.69
C ARG A 394 5.38 -8.13 5.66
N HIS A 395 5.13 -8.75 4.51
CA HIS A 395 4.24 -9.91 4.41
C HIS A 395 4.88 -11.04 3.64
N ASP A 396 4.80 -12.25 4.18
CA ASP A 396 5.18 -13.43 3.42
C ASP A 396 3.99 -13.91 2.57
N LEU A 397 3.63 -13.11 1.57
CA LEU A 397 2.45 -13.33 0.73
C LEU A 397 2.42 -14.74 0.16
N TRP A 398 3.58 -15.26 -0.27
CA TRP A 398 3.68 -16.55 -0.92
C TRP A 398 3.53 -17.70 0.08
N ARG A 399 4.00 -17.56 1.31
CA ARG A 399 3.66 -18.51 2.38
C ARG A 399 2.18 -18.46 2.70
N TYR A 400 1.56 -17.28 2.85
CA TYR A 400 0.11 -17.19 3.04
C TYR A 400 -0.65 -17.88 1.89
N TYR A 401 -0.25 -17.60 0.66
CA TYR A 401 -0.81 -18.25 -0.52
C TYR A 401 -0.71 -19.78 -0.42
N THR A 402 0.44 -20.34 0.00
CA THR A 402 0.57 -21.80 0.12
C THR A 402 -0.40 -22.43 1.12
N LEU A 403 -0.81 -21.70 2.16
CA LEU A 403 -1.75 -22.18 3.18
C LEU A 403 -3.19 -22.30 2.66
N ALA A 404 -3.52 -21.57 1.60
CA ALA A 404 -4.89 -21.36 1.15
C ALA A 404 -5.06 -21.41 -0.38
N SER A 405 -4.03 -21.82 -1.13
CA SER A 405 -4.00 -21.77 -2.61
C SER A 405 -5.14 -22.53 -3.28
N ASP A 406 -5.70 -23.55 -2.63
CA ASP A 406 -6.83 -24.30 -3.14
C ASP A 406 -8.18 -23.55 -2.99
N LEU A 407 -8.27 -22.55 -2.10
CA LEU A 407 -9.42 -21.63 -2.01
C LEU A 407 -9.58 -20.71 -3.23
N CYS A 408 -8.56 -20.60 -4.08
CA CYS A 408 -8.70 -19.90 -5.36
C CYS A 408 -9.81 -20.51 -6.23
N SER A 409 -10.11 -21.81 -6.07
CA SER A 409 -11.23 -22.44 -6.79
C SER A 409 -12.59 -21.92 -6.34
N ASP A 410 -12.78 -21.71 -5.03
CA ASP A 410 -14.01 -21.13 -4.47
C ASP A 410 -14.23 -19.70 -4.97
N ALA A 411 -13.18 -18.88 -5.00
CA ALA A 411 -13.24 -17.54 -5.58
C ALA A 411 -13.63 -17.57 -7.06
N ARG A 412 -12.99 -18.42 -7.88
CA ARG A 412 -13.30 -18.52 -9.33
C ARG A 412 -14.71 -19.01 -9.66
N ASN A 413 -15.40 -19.64 -8.70
CA ASN A 413 -16.79 -20.07 -8.87
C ASN A 413 -17.79 -18.91 -8.67
N ARG A 414 -17.34 -17.73 -8.23
CA ARG A 414 -18.14 -16.50 -8.14
C ARG A 414 -18.12 -15.71 -9.45
N ASP A 415 -19.02 -14.74 -9.60
CA ASP A 415 -19.12 -13.96 -10.83
C ASP A 415 -18.15 -12.77 -10.81
N MET A 416 -16.87 -13.01 -11.08
CA MET A 416 -15.80 -12.01 -10.98
C MET A 416 -15.81 -10.88 -12.02
N TYR A 417 -16.78 -10.86 -12.94
CA TYR A 417 -16.75 -9.96 -14.10
C TYR A 417 -17.84 -8.89 -14.11
N LEU A 418 -18.62 -8.74 -13.04
CA LEU A 418 -19.47 -7.55 -12.89
C LEU A 418 -18.63 -6.35 -12.46
N SER A 419 -19.20 -5.16 -12.62
CA SER A 419 -18.57 -3.87 -12.37
C SER A 419 -19.52 -3.00 -11.56
N GLY A 420 -19.07 -2.43 -10.44
CA GLY A 420 -19.93 -1.59 -9.60
C GLY A 420 -19.15 -0.83 -8.55
N GLN A 421 -19.60 0.38 -8.22
CA GLN A 421 -19.02 1.17 -7.14
C GLN A 421 -19.42 0.60 -5.77
N LEU A 422 -18.86 1.14 -4.68
CA LEU A 422 -19.16 0.68 -3.32
C LEU A 422 -20.68 0.74 -3.03
N ALA A 423 -21.34 1.83 -3.45
CA ALA A 423 -22.77 2.02 -3.27
C ALA A 423 -23.65 1.09 -4.14
N ASP A 424 -23.09 0.57 -5.23
CA ASP A 424 -23.74 -0.47 -6.02
C ASP A 424 -23.72 -1.80 -5.26
N CYS A 425 -22.59 -2.11 -4.63
CA CYS A 425 -22.31 -3.39 -3.98
C CYS A 425 -22.92 -3.54 -2.58
N TYR A 426 -23.10 -2.43 -1.86
CA TYR A 426 -23.57 -2.42 -0.47
C TYR A 426 -24.63 -1.35 -0.21
N THR A 427 -25.58 -1.65 0.66
CA THR A 427 -26.46 -0.66 1.30
C THR A 427 -25.67 0.20 2.29
N PRO A 428 -26.22 1.35 2.77
CA PRO A 428 -25.52 2.19 3.75
C PRO A 428 -25.10 1.47 5.03
N THR A 429 -25.78 0.39 5.43
CA THR A 429 -25.47 -0.41 6.62
C THR A 429 -24.71 -1.70 6.29
N PHE A 430 -23.98 -1.72 5.17
CA PHE A 430 -23.19 -2.86 4.68
C PHE A 430 -23.99 -4.12 4.34
N GLY A 431 -25.31 -4.03 4.18
CA GLY A 431 -26.09 -5.11 3.57
C GLY A 431 -25.67 -5.31 2.12
N ILE A 432 -25.33 -6.54 1.75
CA ILE A 432 -24.92 -6.92 0.40
C ILE A 432 -26.04 -6.66 -0.62
N LYS A 433 -25.66 -6.19 -1.81
CA LYS A 433 -26.55 -6.03 -2.97
C LYS A 433 -26.05 -6.87 -4.14
N ASP A 434 -26.99 -7.36 -4.93
CA ASP A 434 -26.71 -7.97 -6.22
C ASP A 434 -26.66 -6.90 -7.32
N LEU A 435 -25.82 -7.13 -8.31
CA LEU A 435 -25.70 -6.26 -9.48
C LEU A 435 -26.42 -6.85 -10.69
N ASP A 436 -26.95 -5.96 -11.53
CA ASP A 436 -27.46 -6.36 -12.84
C ASP A 436 -26.30 -6.80 -13.76
N THR A 437 -26.51 -7.91 -14.47
CA THR A 437 -25.64 -8.47 -15.49
C THR A 437 -25.27 -7.49 -16.62
N SER A 438 -26.05 -6.42 -16.81
CA SER A 438 -25.74 -5.34 -17.75
C SER A 438 -24.41 -4.62 -17.44
N LYS A 439 -23.90 -4.72 -16.20
CA LYS A 439 -22.62 -4.13 -15.78
C LYS A 439 -21.42 -5.06 -15.95
N ARG A 440 -21.47 -6.02 -16.88
CA ARG A 440 -20.38 -6.99 -17.08
C ARG A 440 -19.22 -6.41 -17.90
N VAL A 441 -18.00 -6.68 -17.46
CA VAL A 441 -16.76 -6.43 -18.20
C VAL A 441 -16.44 -7.64 -19.09
N SER A 442 -16.16 -7.39 -20.36
CA SER A 442 -15.65 -8.40 -21.30
C SER A 442 -14.13 -8.34 -21.31
N VAL A 443 -13.48 -9.33 -20.70
CA VAL A 443 -12.01 -9.41 -20.62
C VAL A 443 -11.42 -10.01 -21.90
N PRO A 444 -10.66 -9.25 -22.71
CA PRO A 444 -10.10 -9.74 -23.97
C PRO A 444 -8.88 -10.63 -23.69
N ARG A 445 -9.10 -11.94 -23.56
CA ARG A 445 -8.01 -12.90 -23.31
C ARG A 445 -7.48 -13.54 -24.59
N ARG A 446 -6.19 -13.87 -24.57
CA ARG A 446 -5.50 -14.64 -25.61
C ARG A 446 -4.64 -15.73 -24.97
N ALA A 447 -4.42 -16.78 -25.74
CA ALA A 447 -3.49 -17.85 -25.40
C ALA A 447 -2.04 -17.33 -25.36
N MET A 448 -1.36 -17.52 -24.24
CA MET A 448 0.07 -17.29 -24.04
C MET A 448 0.74 -18.61 -23.65
N GLN A 449 1.83 -18.96 -24.33
CA GLN A 449 2.63 -20.14 -23.96
C GLN A 449 3.58 -19.80 -22.82
N TYR A 450 3.76 -20.71 -21.87
CA TYR A 450 4.78 -20.61 -20.84
C TYR A 450 5.65 -21.87 -20.80
N THR A 451 6.87 -21.70 -20.32
CA THR A 451 7.79 -22.80 -19.99
C THR A 451 8.66 -22.33 -18.83
N VAL A 452 8.49 -22.96 -17.68
CA VAL A 452 9.20 -22.60 -16.44
C VAL A 452 9.80 -23.84 -15.80
N SER A 453 10.98 -23.70 -15.21
CA SER A 453 11.65 -24.79 -14.50
C SER A 453 11.57 -24.57 -12.98
N VAL A 454 11.06 -25.56 -12.26
CA VAL A 454 10.83 -25.50 -10.81
C VAL A 454 11.29 -26.81 -10.20
N GLY A 455 12.16 -26.76 -9.19
CA GLY A 455 12.66 -27.98 -8.53
C GLY A 455 13.42 -28.95 -9.45
N GLY A 456 13.94 -28.48 -10.60
CA GLY A 456 14.61 -29.31 -11.60
C GLY A 456 13.69 -29.87 -12.69
N ASP A 457 12.37 -29.78 -12.51
CA ASP A 457 11.39 -30.18 -13.51
C ASP A 457 10.98 -29.01 -14.41
N THR A 458 10.75 -29.28 -15.68
CA THR A 458 10.23 -28.28 -16.63
C THR A 458 8.74 -28.42 -16.81
N HIS A 459 8.01 -27.34 -16.58
CA HIS A 459 6.57 -27.23 -16.78
C HIS A 459 6.27 -26.31 -17.95
N SER A 460 5.60 -26.85 -18.96
CA SER A 460 5.10 -26.08 -20.11
C SER A 460 3.59 -26.16 -20.20
N GLY A 461 2.99 -25.17 -20.85
CA GLY A 461 1.55 -25.13 -21.11
C GLY A 461 1.10 -23.79 -21.68
N THR A 462 -0.21 -23.59 -21.70
CA THR A 462 -0.85 -22.38 -22.20
C THR A 462 -1.72 -21.74 -21.12
N LEU A 463 -1.66 -20.42 -21.02
CA LEU A 463 -2.52 -19.59 -20.18
C LEU A 463 -3.46 -18.75 -21.05
N GLN A 464 -4.68 -18.52 -20.60
CA GLN A 464 -5.52 -17.46 -21.15
C GLN A 464 -5.31 -16.20 -20.30
N VAL A 465 -4.66 -15.19 -20.86
CA VAL A 465 -4.37 -13.94 -20.17
C VAL A 465 -4.81 -12.76 -21.00
N HIS A 466 -5.08 -11.64 -20.34
CA HIS A 466 -5.45 -10.39 -20.98
C HIS A 466 -4.50 -10.03 -22.14
N GLN A 467 -5.08 -9.55 -23.24
CA GLN A 467 -4.35 -9.26 -24.47
C GLN A 467 -3.24 -8.23 -24.28
N ALA A 468 -3.40 -7.26 -23.36
CA ALA A 468 -2.34 -6.30 -23.04
C ALA A 468 -1.08 -6.99 -22.49
N VAL A 469 -1.23 -8.01 -21.63
CA VAL A 469 -0.11 -8.83 -21.12
C VAL A 469 0.54 -9.59 -22.27
N CYS A 470 -0.26 -10.22 -23.13
CA CYS A 470 0.23 -10.90 -24.33
C CYS A 470 1.09 -9.99 -25.22
N ASN A 471 0.55 -8.81 -25.54
CA ASN A 471 1.22 -7.86 -26.43
C ASN A 471 2.51 -7.34 -25.81
N ALA A 472 2.50 -7.03 -24.50
CA ALA A 472 3.68 -6.51 -23.80
C ALA A 472 4.80 -7.56 -23.67
N VAL A 473 4.47 -8.84 -23.46
CA VAL A 473 5.48 -9.92 -23.51
C VAL A 473 6.03 -10.08 -24.92
N GLN A 474 5.17 -10.08 -25.94
CA GLN A 474 5.56 -10.24 -27.34
C GLN A 474 6.46 -9.10 -27.84
N SER A 475 6.22 -7.87 -27.39
CA SER A 475 7.05 -6.71 -27.73
C SER A 475 8.32 -6.59 -26.88
N GLY A 476 8.47 -7.41 -25.84
CA GLY A 476 9.58 -7.32 -24.88
C GLY A 476 9.44 -6.19 -23.87
N MET A 477 8.27 -5.55 -23.78
CA MET A 477 7.97 -4.47 -22.81
C MET A 477 7.91 -4.98 -21.38
N ILE A 478 7.32 -6.15 -21.16
CA ILE A 478 7.45 -6.89 -19.90
C ILE A 478 8.06 -8.27 -20.19
N PRO A 479 9.01 -8.75 -19.38
CA PRO A 479 9.58 -10.07 -19.59
C PRO A 479 8.64 -11.18 -19.12
N MET A 480 8.73 -12.34 -19.77
CA MET A 480 7.93 -13.52 -19.41
C MET A 480 8.15 -13.96 -17.95
N SER A 481 9.35 -13.75 -17.39
CA SER A 481 9.67 -14.06 -16.00
C SER A 481 8.75 -13.37 -14.99
N LEU A 482 8.25 -12.17 -15.32
CA LEU A 482 7.28 -11.47 -14.47
C LEU A 482 5.93 -12.19 -14.47
N VAL A 483 5.47 -12.66 -15.63
CA VAL A 483 4.24 -13.47 -15.75
C VAL A 483 4.43 -14.82 -15.07
N ASP A 484 5.61 -15.42 -15.20
CA ASP A 484 5.93 -16.69 -14.57
C ASP A 484 5.79 -16.58 -13.04
N TYR A 485 6.50 -15.62 -12.44
CA TYR A 485 6.51 -15.39 -11.00
C TYR A 485 5.12 -15.03 -10.45
N GLN A 486 4.42 -14.11 -11.11
CA GLN A 486 3.18 -13.51 -10.59
C GLN A 486 1.92 -14.34 -10.89
N LEU A 487 1.95 -15.25 -11.88
CA LEU A 487 0.75 -15.96 -12.33
C LEU A 487 0.97 -17.45 -12.61
N VAL A 488 2.02 -17.83 -13.34
CA VAL A 488 2.26 -19.26 -13.69
C VAL A 488 2.57 -20.08 -12.43
N LEU A 489 3.52 -19.63 -11.61
CA LEU A 489 3.94 -20.35 -10.41
C LEU A 489 2.79 -20.56 -9.42
N PRO A 490 2.01 -19.53 -9.05
CA PRO A 490 0.80 -19.70 -8.24
C PRO A 490 -0.19 -20.72 -8.83
N MET A 491 -0.44 -20.64 -10.14
CA MET A 491 -1.32 -21.59 -10.83
C MET A 491 -0.78 -23.03 -10.75
N LEU A 492 0.52 -23.26 -10.94
CA LEU A 492 1.11 -24.60 -10.86
C LEU A 492 0.94 -25.21 -9.47
N LEU A 493 1.10 -24.40 -8.41
CA LEU A 493 0.84 -24.84 -7.03
C LEU A 493 -0.64 -25.19 -6.84
N GLN A 494 -1.55 -24.31 -7.27
CA GLN A 494 -2.99 -24.54 -7.19
C GLN A 494 -3.40 -25.85 -7.91
N GLN A 495 -2.81 -26.12 -9.06
CA GLN A 495 -3.05 -27.34 -9.84
C GLN A 495 -2.32 -28.58 -9.28
N ARG A 496 -1.59 -28.44 -8.17
CA ARG A 496 -0.77 -29.48 -7.55
C ARG A 496 0.26 -30.08 -8.50
N ARG A 497 0.74 -29.29 -9.47
CA ARG A 497 1.81 -29.67 -10.40
C ARG A 497 3.19 -29.49 -9.80
N ILE A 498 3.31 -28.66 -8.77
CA ILE A 498 4.50 -28.48 -7.95
C ILE A 498 4.10 -28.59 -6.47
N THR A 499 5.06 -28.90 -5.60
CA THR A 499 4.86 -28.93 -4.15
C THR A 499 4.95 -27.53 -3.55
N ALA A 500 4.41 -27.33 -2.35
CA ALA A 500 4.54 -26.09 -1.61
C ALA A 500 6.02 -25.74 -1.35
N ASP A 501 6.86 -26.73 -1.01
CA ASP A 501 8.29 -26.53 -0.79
C ASP A 501 9.01 -26.06 -2.06
N ALA A 502 8.72 -26.68 -3.21
CA ALA A 502 9.31 -26.28 -4.49
C ALA A 502 8.84 -24.89 -4.92
N PHE A 503 7.58 -24.56 -4.67
CA PHE A 503 7.03 -23.23 -4.89
C PHE A 503 7.74 -22.19 -4.02
N LEU A 504 7.79 -22.37 -2.69
CA LEU A 504 8.41 -21.42 -1.78
C LEU A 504 9.90 -21.24 -2.05
N ALA A 505 10.63 -22.34 -2.30
CA ALA A 505 12.04 -22.26 -2.67
C ALA A 505 12.25 -21.45 -3.97
N TYR A 506 11.35 -21.57 -4.95
CA TYR A 506 11.38 -20.75 -6.16
C TYR A 506 11.10 -19.27 -5.85
N MET A 507 10.02 -18.97 -5.11
CA MET A 507 9.62 -17.60 -4.80
C MET A 507 10.72 -16.90 -3.99
N ASP A 508 11.25 -17.54 -2.95
CA ASP A 508 12.35 -17.01 -2.13
C ASP A 508 13.62 -16.80 -2.98
N GLY A 509 13.99 -17.77 -3.81
CA GLY A 509 15.19 -17.70 -4.66
C GLY A 509 15.11 -16.65 -5.78
N LYS A 510 13.90 -16.29 -6.21
CA LYS A 510 13.66 -15.31 -7.28
C LYS A 510 13.16 -13.96 -6.81
N TYR A 511 12.92 -13.78 -5.51
CA TYR A 511 12.36 -12.57 -4.92
C TYR A 511 13.06 -11.29 -5.44
N CYS A 512 14.36 -11.13 -5.20
CA CYS A 512 15.07 -9.91 -5.62
C CYS A 512 15.24 -9.80 -7.14
N GLU A 513 15.27 -10.91 -7.86
CA GLU A 513 15.33 -10.92 -9.34
C GLU A 513 14.01 -10.42 -9.95
N ASN A 514 12.88 -10.80 -9.37
CA ASN A 514 11.56 -10.32 -9.78
C ASN A 514 11.45 -8.79 -9.62
N PHE A 515 11.88 -8.22 -8.48
CA PHE A 515 11.80 -6.75 -8.30
C PHE A 515 12.84 -5.99 -9.12
N ALA A 516 14.05 -6.54 -9.30
CA ALA A 516 15.00 -6.03 -10.27
C ALA A 516 14.37 -5.94 -11.67
N THR A 517 13.63 -6.98 -12.06
CA THR A 517 12.92 -7.07 -13.34
C THR A 517 11.79 -6.03 -13.47
N VAL A 518 10.99 -5.82 -12.42
CA VAL A 518 9.94 -4.79 -12.40
C VAL A 518 10.54 -3.40 -12.63
N ILE A 519 11.59 -3.05 -11.88
CA ILE A 519 12.26 -1.75 -12.01
C ILE A 519 12.91 -1.59 -13.39
N ASP A 520 13.67 -2.58 -13.85
CA ASP A 520 14.32 -2.53 -15.16
C ASP A 520 13.31 -2.36 -16.30
N SER A 521 12.22 -3.11 -16.28
CA SER A 521 11.18 -3.03 -17.32
C SER A 521 10.43 -1.69 -17.29
N GLY A 522 10.17 -1.12 -16.11
CA GLY A 522 9.61 0.23 -15.97
C GLY A 522 10.54 1.31 -16.54
N HIS A 523 11.84 1.24 -16.25
CA HIS A 523 12.82 2.16 -16.82
C HIS A 523 12.97 1.99 -18.34
N ALA A 524 13.00 0.75 -18.84
CA ALA A 524 13.14 0.45 -20.27
C ALA A 524 11.92 0.92 -21.08
N SER A 525 10.72 0.89 -20.49
CA SER A 525 9.50 1.41 -21.11
C SER A 525 9.35 2.93 -20.93
N GLY A 526 10.21 3.57 -20.13
CA GLY A 526 10.03 4.97 -19.74
C GLY A 526 8.78 5.20 -18.89
N PHE A 527 8.30 4.18 -18.18
CA PHE A 527 7.05 4.19 -17.42
C PHE A 527 5.84 4.53 -18.29
N SER A 528 5.85 4.08 -19.56
CA SER A 528 4.77 4.40 -20.48
C SER A 528 3.43 3.84 -20.01
N ARG A 529 2.37 4.48 -20.48
CA ARG A 529 1.00 4.07 -20.17
C ARG A 529 0.67 2.66 -20.62
N GLU A 530 1.20 2.23 -21.77
CA GLU A 530 1.05 0.86 -22.26
C GLU A 530 1.69 -0.16 -21.32
N TYR A 531 2.85 0.18 -20.74
CA TYR A 531 3.50 -0.65 -19.74
C TYR A 531 2.66 -0.72 -18.46
N GLY A 532 2.19 0.42 -17.95
CA GLY A 532 1.30 0.46 -16.77
C GLY A 532 0.04 -0.39 -16.97
N MET A 533 -0.62 -0.24 -18.12
CA MET A 533 -1.80 -1.05 -18.48
C MET A 533 -1.50 -2.55 -18.57
N ALA A 534 -0.34 -2.95 -19.10
CA ALA A 534 0.03 -4.36 -19.17
C ALA A 534 0.26 -4.95 -17.78
N VAL A 535 0.89 -4.20 -16.87
CA VAL A 535 1.11 -4.63 -15.49
C VAL A 535 -0.21 -4.68 -14.71
N PHE A 536 -1.12 -3.70 -14.87
CA PHE A 536 -2.45 -3.75 -14.24
C PHE A 536 -3.26 -4.94 -14.72
N ALA A 537 -3.21 -5.22 -16.02
CA ALA A 537 -3.87 -6.40 -16.56
C ALA A 537 -3.31 -7.70 -15.96
N LEU A 538 -1.99 -7.78 -15.69
CA LEU A 538 -1.40 -8.92 -15.00
C LEU A 538 -1.88 -9.03 -13.56
N VAL A 539 -1.96 -7.92 -12.81
CA VAL A 539 -2.49 -7.90 -11.44
C VAL A 539 -3.97 -8.28 -11.42
N LEU A 540 -4.78 -7.80 -12.36
CA LEU A 540 -6.19 -8.18 -12.50
C LEU A 540 -6.37 -9.67 -12.76
N GLU A 541 -5.49 -10.30 -13.54
CA GLU A 541 -5.53 -11.76 -13.69
C GLU A 541 -5.30 -12.47 -12.34
N GLN A 542 -4.49 -11.92 -11.44
CA GLN A 542 -4.35 -12.49 -10.09
C GLN A 542 -5.65 -12.38 -9.28
N TRP A 543 -6.31 -11.22 -9.33
CA TRP A 543 -7.61 -10.99 -8.68
C TRP A 543 -8.69 -11.92 -9.23
N TRP A 544 -8.85 -11.99 -10.55
CA TRP A 544 -9.84 -12.86 -11.20
C TRP A 544 -9.56 -14.35 -10.97
N ASN A 545 -8.30 -14.74 -10.72
CA ASN A 545 -7.95 -16.12 -10.38
C ASN A 545 -8.02 -16.43 -8.88
N GLY A 546 -8.39 -15.47 -8.02
CA GLY A 546 -8.55 -15.68 -6.58
C GLY A 546 -7.23 -15.71 -5.80
N ILE A 547 -6.12 -15.22 -6.36
CA ILE A 547 -4.81 -15.27 -5.69
C ILE A 547 -4.81 -14.41 -4.43
N TYR A 548 -5.32 -13.17 -4.51
CA TYR A 548 -5.41 -12.27 -3.34
C TYR A 548 -6.40 -12.78 -2.28
N PHE A 549 -7.44 -13.52 -2.69
CA PHE A 549 -8.33 -14.18 -1.74
C PHE A 549 -7.58 -15.22 -0.92
N ALA A 550 -6.82 -16.10 -1.58
CA ALA A 550 -6.01 -17.11 -0.91
C ALA A 550 -4.93 -16.48 -0.02
N ILE A 551 -4.28 -15.41 -0.47
CA ILE A 551 -3.32 -14.65 0.35
C ILE A 551 -4.00 -14.12 1.62
N GLY A 552 -5.14 -13.44 1.51
CA GLY A 552 -5.84 -12.88 2.67
C GLY A 552 -6.41 -13.94 3.61
N ALA A 553 -6.94 -15.04 3.07
CA ALA A 553 -7.38 -16.18 3.88
C ALA A 553 -6.20 -16.85 4.60
N GLY A 554 -5.07 -17.02 3.92
CA GLY A 554 -3.84 -17.58 4.49
C GLY A 554 -3.21 -16.69 5.55
N SER A 555 -3.32 -15.36 5.42
CA SER A 555 -2.75 -14.42 6.40
C SER A 555 -3.43 -14.51 7.77
N LEU A 556 -4.64 -15.06 7.87
CA LEU A 556 -5.32 -15.34 9.15
C LEU A 556 -4.52 -16.27 10.08
N VAL A 557 -3.52 -17.00 9.57
CA VAL A 557 -2.54 -17.73 10.40
C VAL A 557 -1.81 -16.81 11.39
N GLU A 558 -1.80 -15.50 11.15
CA GLU A 558 -1.21 -14.48 12.02
C GLU A 558 -2.17 -13.93 13.08
N ALA A 559 -3.46 -14.27 13.07
CA ALA A 559 -4.49 -13.73 13.98
C ALA A 559 -4.43 -14.29 15.42
N GLN A 560 -3.21 -14.42 15.93
CA GLN A 560 -2.91 -14.83 17.30
C GLN A 560 -2.96 -13.62 18.26
N PRO A 561 -3.12 -13.84 19.58
CA PRO A 561 -2.98 -12.78 20.57
C PRO A 561 -1.63 -12.06 20.44
N GLY A 562 -1.61 -10.77 20.74
CA GLY A 562 -0.40 -9.96 20.62
C GLY A 562 -0.54 -8.64 21.36
N LEU A 563 0.24 -7.66 20.92
CA LEU A 563 0.11 -6.28 21.36
C LEU A 563 -0.48 -5.45 20.22
N ILE A 564 -1.29 -4.46 20.55
CA ILE A 564 -1.67 -3.41 19.61
C ILE A 564 -0.38 -2.73 19.14
N ALA A 565 -0.22 -2.50 17.84
CA ALA A 565 0.90 -1.71 17.28
C ALA A 565 2.28 -2.05 17.87
N SER A 566 2.60 -3.36 17.95
CA SER A 566 3.81 -3.89 18.62
C SER A 566 5.15 -3.40 18.05
N ASP A 567 5.11 -2.72 16.91
CA ASP A 567 6.24 -2.16 16.15
C ASP A 567 6.44 -0.66 16.36
N ARG A 568 5.62 0.03 17.16
CA ARG A 568 5.66 1.50 17.36
C ARG A 568 6.29 1.86 18.69
N ASP A 569 7.41 2.58 18.69
CA ASP A 569 8.02 3.17 19.89
C ASP A 569 7.92 4.70 19.88
N HIS A 570 7.00 5.30 20.63
CA HIS A 570 6.89 6.77 20.68
C HIS A 570 7.42 7.34 22.01
N ASP A 571 8.68 7.76 22.04
CA ASP A 571 9.18 8.73 23.01
C ASP A 571 9.45 10.07 22.31
N ARG A 572 8.37 10.86 22.11
CA ARG A 572 8.32 12.29 21.75
C ARG A 572 9.29 12.76 20.65
N ILE A 573 8.87 12.69 19.38
CA ILE A 573 9.60 13.31 18.24
C ILE A 573 9.11 14.71 17.88
N PHE A 574 7.88 15.09 18.28
CA PHE A 574 7.36 16.43 18.04
C PHE A 574 7.27 17.21 19.35
N PRO A 575 7.83 18.44 19.45
CA PRO A 575 7.37 19.37 20.48
C PRO A 575 5.89 19.60 20.22
N ALA A 576 5.06 19.45 21.26
CA ALA A 576 3.67 19.86 21.20
C ALA A 576 3.65 21.31 20.71
N SER A 577 3.06 21.57 19.54
CA SER A 577 2.73 22.93 19.16
C SER A 577 1.82 23.51 20.25
N PRO A 578 2.08 24.75 20.73
CA PRO A 578 1.30 25.37 21.79
C PRO A 578 -0.20 25.42 21.52
#